data_AF-A0A356K391-F1
#
_entry.id   AF-A0A356K391-F1
#
_cell.length_a   1.000
_cell.length_b   1.000
_cell.length_c   1.000
_cell.angle_alpha   90.00
_cell.angle_beta   90.00
_cell.angle_gamma   90.00
#
_symmetry.space_group_name_H-M   'P 1'
#
loop_
_entity.id
_entity.type
_entity.pdbx_description
1 polymer ?
#
loop_
_entity_poly.entity_id
_entity_poly.type
_entity_poly.pdbx_seq_one_letter_code
_entity_poly.pdbx_strand_id
1 'polypeptide(L)'
;MNKKGFTLIEILMVLVILVAITVAGTFGIQSIQKKSEEQALNELYSEILLAADVYLNENETFATDLLNKEVDEKCIRIYTLQNEGLLSTSLTNPVT
;
A
#
# COMPACT_ATOMS: atom_id res chain seq x y z
N MET A 1 21.44 36.40 -41.45
CA MET A 1 20.74 35.59 -40.43
C MET A 1 21.69 35.42 -39.25
N ASN A 2 21.40 36.03 -38.11
CA ASN A 2 22.31 36.11 -36.96
C ASN A 2 22.21 34.81 -36.13
N LYS A 3 23.09 33.84 -36.37
CA LYS A 3 23.12 32.60 -35.58
C LYS A 3 23.92 32.83 -34.30
N LYS A 4 23.28 33.39 -33.27
CA LYS A 4 23.86 33.39 -31.92
C LYS A 4 23.73 31.98 -31.36
N GLY A 5 24.86 31.28 -31.22
CA GLY A 5 24.93 30.00 -30.51
C GLY A 5 24.89 30.20 -29.00
N PHE A 6 24.57 29.14 -28.26
CA PHE A 6 24.62 29.14 -26.80
C PHE A 6 26.06 29.31 -26.30
N THR A 7 26.21 30.09 -25.24
CA THR A 7 27.50 30.27 -24.57
C THR A 7 27.76 29.12 -23.59
N LEU A 8 29.04 28.83 -23.35
CA LEU A 8 29.44 27.77 -22.40
C LEU A 8 28.87 28.02 -21.00
N ILE A 9 28.82 29.29 -20.58
CA ILE A 9 28.32 29.68 -19.25
C ILE A 9 26.82 29.43 -19.09
N GLU A 10 26.03 29.65 -20.16
CA GLU A 10 24.59 29.32 -20.15
C GLU A 10 24.37 27.83 -19.95
N ILE A 11 25.13 26.98 -20.66
CA ILE A 11 25.03 25.53 -20.49
C ILE A 11 25.44 25.11 -19.08
N LEU A 12 26.49 25.71 -18.52
CA LEU A 12 26.99 25.40 -17.19
C LEU A 12 25.98 25.77 -16.09
N MET A 13 25.30 26.93 -16.21
CA MET A 13 24.22 27.29 -15.29
C MET A 13 23.04 26.30 -15.34
N VAL A 14 22.62 25.89 -16.55
CA VAL A 14 21.52 24.92 -16.70
C VAL A 14 21.87 23.58 -16.06
N LEU A 15 23.11 23.11 -16.21
CA LEU A 15 23.57 21.87 -15.58
C LEU A 15 23.54 21.93 -14.05
N VAL A 16 23.97 23.06 -13.47
CA VAL A 16 23.93 23.25 -12.01
C VAL A 16 22.49 23.22 -11.50
N ILE A 17 21.56 23.88 -12.19
CA ILE A 17 20.14 23.89 -11.83
C ILE A 17 19.55 22.47 -11.94
N LEU A 18 19.88 21.72 -13.00
CA LEU A 18 19.42 20.34 -13.18
C LEU A 18 19.88 19.43 -12.05
N VAL A 19 21.16 19.49 -11.66
CA VAL A 19 21.69 18.68 -10.56
C VAL A 19 20.99 19.02 -9.25
N ALA A 20 20.78 20.32 -8.95
CA ALA A 20 20.10 20.76 -7.74
C ALA A 20 18.65 20.24 -7.65
N ILE A 21 17.88 20.36 -8.74
CA ILE A 21 16.48 19.88 -8.77
C ILE A 21 16.41 18.36 -8.62
N THR A 22 17.32 17.64 -9.28
CA THR A 22 17.33 16.17 -9.26
C THR A 22 17.57 15.65 -7.84
N VAL A 23 18.55 16.20 -7.12
CA VAL A 23 18.84 15.81 -5.74
C VAL A 23 17.68 16.17 -4.80
N ALA A 24 17.13 17.39 -4.92
CA ALA A 24 15.99 17.82 -4.09
C ALA A 24 14.74 16.95 -4.31
N GLY A 25 14.47 16.54 -5.55
CA GLY A 25 13.31 15.72 -5.89
C GLY A 25 13.35 14.30 -5.30
N THR A 26 14.53 13.68 -5.22
CA THR A 26 14.67 12.29 -4.74
C THR A 26 14.24 12.08 -3.29
N PHE A 27 14.49 13.04 -2.40
CA PHE A 27 14.11 12.92 -0.98
C PHE A 27 12.60 12.92 -0.77
N GLY A 28 11.85 13.73 -1.52
CA GLY A 28 10.40 13.77 -1.44
C GLY A 28 9.76 12.45 -1.87
N ILE A 29 10.21 11.89 -2.99
CA ILE A 29 9.63 10.70 -3.61
C ILE A 29 9.72 9.48 -2.69
N GLN A 30 10.87 9.27 -2.03
CA GLN A 30 11.07 8.12 -1.13
C GLN A 30 10.10 8.13 0.06
N SER A 31 9.83 9.31 0.64
CA SER A 31 8.89 9.42 1.76
C SER A 31 7.43 9.14 1.35
N ILE A 32 7.05 9.59 0.15
CA ILE A 32 5.72 9.35 -0.41
C ILE A 32 5.55 7.86 -0.70
N GLN A 33 6.58 7.23 -1.27
CA GLN A 33 6.56 5.80 -1.57
C GLN A 33 6.35 4.97 -0.29
N LYS A 34 7.14 5.21 0.76
CA LYS A 34 6.98 4.51 2.04
C LYS A 34 5.58 4.66 2.64
N LYS A 35 5.05 5.89 2.62
CA LYS A 35 3.69 6.17 3.12
C LYS A 35 2.63 5.43 2.29
N SER A 36 2.82 5.35 0.97
CA SER A 36 1.94 4.61 0.08
C SER A 36 1.96 3.11 0.35
N GLU A 37 3.15 2.54 0.59
CA GLU A 37 3.32 1.11 0.91
C GLU A 37 2.69 0.78 2.27
N GLU A 38 2.86 1.65 3.27
CA GLU A 38 2.22 1.51 4.59
C GLU A 38 0.69 1.62 4.50
N GLN A 39 0.18 2.55 3.71
CA GLN A 39 -1.27 2.67 3.48
C GLN A 39 -1.83 1.42 2.81
N ALA A 40 -1.18 0.92 1.75
CA ALA A 40 -1.60 -0.30 1.05
C ALA A 40 -1.56 -1.53 1.99
N LEU A 41 -0.58 -1.59 2.90
CA LEU A 41 -0.52 -2.65 3.90
C LEU A 41 -1.71 -2.58 4.87
N ASN A 42 -2.08 -1.39 5.33
CA ASN A 42 -3.24 -1.19 6.20
C ASN A 42 -4.56 -1.55 5.50
N GLU A 43 -4.69 -1.19 4.22
CA GLU A 43 -5.85 -1.57 3.39
C GLU A 43 -5.94 -3.10 3.26
N LEU A 44 -4.82 -3.78 2.99
CA LEU A 44 -4.74 -5.24 2.93
C LEU A 44 -5.18 -5.89 4.26
N TYR A 45 -4.69 -5.39 5.39
CA TYR A 45 -5.12 -5.88 6.72
C TYR A 45 -6.63 -5.68 6.92
N SER A 46 -7.15 -4.51 6.57
CA SER A 46 -8.57 -4.21 6.71
C SER A 46 -9.45 -5.11 5.83
N GLU A 47 -9.01 -5.41 4.61
CA GLU A 47 -9.73 -6.31 3.70
C GLU A 47 -9.81 -7.74 4.28
N ILE A 48 -8.70 -8.25 4.81
CA ILE A 48 -8.66 -9.57 5.44
C ILE A 48 -9.58 -9.64 6.66
N LEU A 49 -9.57 -8.60 7.52
CA LEU A 49 -10.43 -8.54 8.69
C LEU A 49 -11.91 -8.47 8.31
N LEU A 50 -12.27 -7.63 7.34
CA LEU A 50 -13.65 -7.54 6.84
C LEU A 50 -14.13 -8.87 6.24
N ALA A 51 -13.30 -9.56 5.46
CA ALA A 51 -13.62 -10.87 4.92
C ALA A 51 -13.84 -11.90 6.05
N ALA A 52 -13.04 -11.86 7.10
CA ALA A 52 -13.22 -12.70 8.27
C ALA A 52 -14.52 -12.38 9.02
N ASP A 53 -14.83 -11.09 9.23
CA ASP A 53 -16.08 -10.65 9.88
C ASP A 53 -17.31 -11.10 9.10
N VAL A 54 -17.28 -10.98 7.77
CA VAL A 54 -18.36 -11.47 6.90
C VAL A 54 -18.53 -12.98 7.07
N TYR A 55 -17.44 -13.74 6.98
CA TYR A 55 -17.49 -15.20 7.17
C TYR A 55 -18.04 -15.59 8.54
N LEU A 56 -17.59 -14.94 9.61
CA LEU A 56 -18.07 -15.22 10.98
C LEU A 56 -19.55 -14.90 11.14
N ASN A 57 -20.01 -13.79 10.57
CA ASN A 57 -21.40 -13.37 10.64
C ASN A 57 -22.34 -14.28 9.83
N GLU A 58 -21.86 -14.85 8.73
CA GLU A 58 -22.62 -15.84 7.94
C GLU A 58 -22.68 -17.23 8.60
N ASN A 59 -21.78 -17.50 9.56
CA ASN A 59 -21.73 -18.76 10.29
C ASN A 59 -22.34 -18.61 11.70
N GLU A 60 -23.63 -18.90 11.83
CA GLU A 60 -24.44 -18.68 13.04
C GLU A 60 -23.79 -19.20 14.34
N THR A 61 -23.16 -20.38 14.31
CA THR A 61 -22.49 -20.96 15.49
C THR A 61 -21.32 -20.10 15.97
N PHE A 62 -20.53 -19.53 15.07
CA PHE A 62 -19.41 -18.68 15.46
C PHE A 62 -19.88 -17.31 15.95
N ALA A 63 -20.93 -16.76 15.32
CA ALA A 63 -21.55 -15.53 15.78
C ALA A 63 -22.11 -15.67 17.22
N THR A 64 -22.75 -16.80 17.54
CA THR A 64 -23.29 -17.03 18.89
C THR A 64 -22.20 -17.15 19.95
N ASP A 65 -21.11 -17.86 19.67
CA ASP A 65 -19.99 -18.03 20.61
C ASP A 65 -19.37 -16.67 21.00
N LEU A 66 -19.23 -15.77 20.01
CA LEU A 66 -18.68 -14.42 20.20
C LEU A 66 -19.67 -13.50 20.94
N LEU A 67 -20.95 -13.54 20.58
CA LEU A 67 -21.98 -12.72 21.22
C LEU A 67 -22.23 -13.10 22.68
N ASN A 68 -22.12 -14.39 22.99
CA ASN A 68 -22.27 -14.92 24.34
C ASN A 68 -21.01 -14.73 25.21
N LYS A 69 -19.93 -14.16 24.66
CA LYS A 69 -18.62 -14.01 25.31
C LYS A 69 -18.04 -15.33 25.82
N GLU A 70 -18.35 -16.43 25.13
CA GLU A 70 -17.72 -17.72 25.42
C GLU A 70 -16.25 -17.73 24.95
N VAL A 71 -15.94 -16.87 23.97
CA VAL A 71 -14.62 -16.58 23.44
C VAL A 71 -14.46 -15.10 23.11
N ASP A 72 -13.25 -14.57 23.29
CA ASP A 72 -12.91 -13.17 22.97
C ASP A 72 -12.58 -12.96 21.48
N GLU A 73 -12.09 -14.00 20.80
CA GLU A 73 -11.73 -13.96 19.38
C GLU A 73 -11.89 -15.34 18.70
N LYS A 74 -12.11 -15.34 17.38
CA LYS A 74 -12.11 -16.54 16.54
C LYS A 74 -11.15 -16.34 15.37
N CYS A 75 -10.16 -17.22 15.27
CA CYS A 75 -9.19 -17.19 14.19
C CYS A 75 -9.68 -18.01 12.99
N ILE A 76 -9.57 -17.44 11.79
CA ILE A 76 -9.87 -18.11 10.53
C ILE A 76 -8.61 -18.19 9.68
N ARG A 77 -8.47 -19.28 8.92
CA ARG A 77 -7.36 -19.43 7.99
C ARG A 77 -7.63 -18.61 6.73
N ILE A 78 -6.63 -17.90 6.25
CA ILE A 78 -6.73 -17.09 5.02
C ILE A 78 -7.27 -17.90 3.84
N TYR A 79 -6.81 -19.14 3.64
CA TYR A 79 -7.29 -19.98 2.53
C TYR A 79 -8.77 -20.33 2.64
N THR A 80 -9.35 -20.33 3.84
CA THR A 80 -10.80 -20.52 4.01
C THR A 80 -11.55 -19.36 3.37
N LEU A 81 -11.15 -18.13 3.68
CA LEU A 81 -11.75 -16.91 3.09
C LEU A 81 -11.58 -16.87 1.57
N GLN A 82 -10.43 -17.34 1.07
CA GLN A 82 -10.17 -17.43 -0.37
C GLN A 82 -11.05 -18.46 -1.07
N ASN A 83 -11.25 -19.64 -0.45
CA ASN A 83 -12.10 -20.69 -1.02
C ASN A 83 -13.58 -20.29 -1.04
N GLU A 84 -14.03 -19.51 -0.07
CA GLU A 84 -15.38 -18.94 -0.03
C GLU A 84 -15.55 -17.72 -0.96
N GLY A 85 -14.48 -17.28 -1.63
CA GLY A 85 -14.52 -16.12 -2.54
C GLY A 85 -14.65 -14.76 -1.83
N LEU A 86 -14.46 -14.73 -0.51
CA LEU A 86 -14.51 -13.51 0.31
C LEU A 86 -13.19 -12.72 0.29
N LEU A 87 -12.10 -13.35 -0.14
CA LEU A 87 -10.78 -12.77 -0.20
C LEU A 87 -10.05 -13.18 -1.48
N SER A 88 -9.25 -12.27 -2.06
CA SER A 88 -8.43 -12.56 -3.24
C SER A 88 -7.51 -13.77 -3.02
N THR A 89 -7.41 -14.64 -4.03
CA THR A 89 -6.45 -15.78 -4.04
C THR A 89 -4.99 -15.32 -4.16
N SER A 90 -4.78 -14.10 -4.65
CA SER A 90 -3.46 -13.47 -4.76
C SER A 90 -3.35 -12.36 -3.73
N LEU A 91 -2.64 -12.64 -2.64
CA LEU A 91 -2.27 -11.66 -1.62
C LEU A 91 -0.79 -11.31 -1.82
N THR A 92 -0.50 -10.02 -1.96
CA THR A 92 0.87 -9.51 -2.12
C THR A 92 1.14 -8.52 -1.00
N ASN A 93 2.26 -8.68 -0.31
CA ASN A 93 2.67 -7.74 0.72
C ASN A 93 3.33 -6.53 0.03
N PRO A 94 2.77 -5.31 0.14
CA PRO A 94 3.28 -4.14 -0.56
C PRO A 94 4.62 -3.61 -0.02
N VAL A 95 5.12 -4.12 1.11
CA VAL A 95 6.41 -3.70 1.70
C VAL A 95 7.56 -4.70 1.50
N THR A 96 7.36 -5.83 0.81
CA THR A 96 8.39 -6.87 0.54
C THR A 96 8.56 -7.13 -0.94
#